data_AF-X0QN48-F1
#
_entry.id   AF-X0QN48-F1
#
_cell.length_a   1.000
_cell.length_b   1.000
_cell.length_c   1.000
_cell.angle_alpha   90.00
_cell.angle_beta   90.00
_cell.angle_gamma   90.00
#
_symmetry.space_group_name_H-M   'P 1'
#
loop_
_entity.id
_entity.type
_entity.pdbx_description
1 polymer ?
#
loop_
_entity_poly.entity_id
_entity_poly.type
_entity_poly.pdbx_seq_one_letter_code
_entity_poly.pdbx_strand_id
1 'polypeptide(L)'
;MISSFKPVIDKTLTYLHTHPELDWYLVNIAAKKKKLAKDIVTFDAHTLWHAYYFPIRGLGLIWSRKGAEEFIKQGKTIYMPVDIFFQRWLSQNGKGLGLWPALISPMGFDSDILGTQATQNIQRKEKEGRDSFYSLKKQKRMLQDKAIAIKNLIITK
;
A
#
# COMPACT_ATOMS: atom_id res chain seq x y z
N MET A 1 -5.94 -2.04 27.28
CA MET A 1 -6.66 -2.12 25.99
C MET A 1 -6.20 -3.40 25.32
N ILE A 2 -7.04 -4.44 25.23
CA ILE A 2 -6.67 -5.68 24.54
C ILE A 2 -6.46 -5.30 23.07
N SER A 3 -5.27 -5.59 22.53
CA SER A 3 -4.95 -5.26 21.15
C SER A 3 -5.95 -5.93 20.21
N SER A 4 -6.72 -5.13 19.45
CA SER A 4 -7.62 -5.62 18.40
C SER A 4 -6.87 -6.25 17.22
N PHE A 5 -5.53 -6.21 17.23
CA PHE A 5 -4.69 -6.73 16.15
C PHE A 5 -4.96 -8.20 15.86
N LYS A 6 -4.71 -9.11 16.81
CA LYS A 6 -4.81 -10.54 16.56
C LYS A 6 -6.22 -10.96 16.12
N PRO A 7 -7.31 -10.56 16.82
CA PRO A 7 -8.66 -10.93 16.40
C PRO A 7 -9.02 -10.45 15.00
N VAL A 8 -8.63 -9.22 14.61
CA VAL A 8 -8.93 -8.69 13.28
C VAL A 8 -8.09 -9.39 12.21
N ILE A 9 -6.82 -9.69 12.49
CA ILE A 9 -5.96 -10.46 11.58
C ILE A 9 -6.52 -11.87 11.37
N ASP A 10 -6.88 -12.59 12.44
CA ASP A 10 -7.44 -13.94 12.34
C ASP A 10 -8.73 -13.93 11.49
N LYS A 11 -9.64 -12.98 11.74
CA LYS A 11 -10.87 -12.81 10.96
C LYS A 11 -10.58 -12.48 9.50
N THR A 12 -9.62 -11.59 9.25
CA THR A 12 -9.20 -11.21 7.90
C THR A 12 -8.63 -12.41 7.14
N LEU A 13 -7.69 -13.15 7.74
CA LEU A 13 -7.08 -14.33 7.11
C LEU A 13 -8.11 -15.44 6.89
N THR A 14 -9.01 -15.67 7.85
CA THR A 14 -10.11 -16.63 7.70
C THR A 14 -11.01 -16.25 6.52
N TYR A 15 -11.43 -14.99 6.45
CA TYR A 15 -12.28 -14.51 5.37
C TYR A 15 -11.60 -14.63 4.00
N LEU A 16 -10.33 -14.22 3.89
CA LEU A 16 -9.56 -14.34 2.65
C LEU A 16 -9.31 -15.79 2.23
N HIS A 17 -9.27 -16.71 3.19
CA HIS A 17 -9.14 -18.15 2.91
C HIS A 17 -10.46 -18.75 2.40
N THR A 18 -11.60 -18.33 2.95
CA THR A 18 -12.92 -18.84 2.54
C THR A 18 -13.50 -18.15 1.31
N HIS A 19 -12.90 -17.05 0.84
CA HIS A 19 -13.31 -16.27 -0.34
C HIS A 19 -12.19 -16.19 -1.39
N PRO A 20 -11.78 -17.33 -1.99
CA PRO A 20 -10.69 -17.37 -2.97
C PRO A 20 -10.97 -16.56 -4.25
N GLU A 21 -12.23 -16.27 -4.56
CA GLU A 21 -12.66 -15.46 -5.70
C GLU A 21 -12.18 -14.01 -5.65
N LEU A 22 -11.79 -13.51 -4.47
CA LEU A 22 -11.18 -12.19 -4.34
C LEU A 22 -9.82 -12.07 -5.06
N ASP A 23 -9.15 -13.19 -5.34
CA ASP A 23 -7.88 -13.30 -6.07
C ASP A 23 -6.89 -12.16 -5.76
N TRP A 24 -6.52 -12.03 -4.49
CA TRP A 24 -5.75 -10.90 -3.96
C TRP A 24 -4.25 -11.19 -3.90
N TYR A 25 -3.44 -10.13 -3.93
CA TYR A 25 -1.96 -10.22 -3.85
C TYR A 25 -1.38 -9.66 -2.56
N LEU A 26 -1.86 -8.49 -2.11
CA LEU A 26 -1.25 -7.77 -1.01
C LEU A 26 -2.31 -7.04 -0.19
N VAL A 27 -2.28 -7.19 1.13
CA VAL A 27 -3.12 -6.43 2.06
C VAL A 27 -2.27 -5.41 2.81
N ASN A 28 -2.70 -4.15 2.82
CA ASN A 28 -2.08 -3.10 3.64
C ASN A 28 -2.81 -2.93 4.97
N ILE A 29 -2.14 -3.23 6.08
CA ILE A 29 -2.71 -3.13 7.44
C ILE A 29 -2.28 -1.85 8.18
N ALA A 30 -1.56 -0.95 7.50
CA ALA A 30 -1.03 0.31 8.02
C ALA A 30 -1.54 1.54 7.24
N ALA A 31 -2.58 1.38 6.44
CA ALA A 31 -3.04 2.38 5.48
C ALA A 31 -3.46 3.69 6.19
N LYS A 32 -2.84 4.82 5.82
CA LYS A 32 -3.19 6.14 6.40
C LYS A 32 -4.48 6.72 5.83
N LYS A 33 -4.85 6.35 4.61
CA LYS A 33 -6.00 6.90 3.89
C LYS A 33 -6.62 5.82 3.01
N LYS A 34 -7.95 5.86 2.92
CA LYS A 34 -8.76 5.07 2.00
C LYS A 34 -9.09 5.91 0.76
N LYS A 35 -8.56 5.54 -0.41
CA LYS A 35 -8.72 6.26 -1.69
C LYS A 35 -9.05 5.27 -2.79
N LEU A 36 -9.99 5.63 -3.67
CA LEU A 36 -10.46 4.79 -4.79
C LEU A 36 -10.63 3.33 -4.32
N ALA A 37 -11.62 3.17 -3.46
CA ALA A 37 -11.78 2.04 -2.57
C ALA A 37 -13.20 1.48 -2.69
N LYS A 38 -13.35 0.18 -2.46
CA LYS A 38 -14.67 -0.47 -2.29
C LYS A 38 -14.62 -1.39 -1.07
N ASP A 39 -15.58 -1.26 -0.17
CA ASP A 39 -15.64 -2.13 1.01
C ASP A 39 -16.04 -3.55 0.62
N ILE A 40 -15.42 -4.51 1.30
CA ILE A 40 -15.67 -5.95 1.10
C ILE A 40 -16.48 -6.46 2.29
N VAL A 41 -15.91 -6.32 3.49
CA VAL A 41 -16.50 -6.83 4.73
C VAL A 41 -15.96 -6.06 5.94
N THR A 42 -16.77 -5.96 6.99
CA THR A 42 -16.38 -5.32 8.25
C THR A 42 -16.29 -6.35 9.38
N PHE A 43 -15.18 -6.33 10.11
CA PHE A 43 -14.90 -7.08 11.31
C PHE A 43 -14.76 -6.12 12.49
N ASP A 44 -15.68 -6.18 13.45
CA ASP A 44 -15.69 -5.26 14.60
C ASP A 44 -15.70 -3.79 14.12
N ALA A 45 -14.64 -3.03 14.41
CA ALA A 45 -14.45 -1.65 13.98
C ALA A 45 -13.56 -1.49 12.73
N HIS A 46 -13.20 -2.59 12.05
CA HIS A 46 -12.27 -2.59 10.91
C HIS A 46 -12.93 -3.13 9.64
N THR A 47 -12.74 -2.44 8.54
CA THR A 47 -13.24 -2.83 7.23
C THR A 47 -12.09 -3.29 6.35
N LEU A 48 -12.23 -4.49 5.79
CA LEU A 48 -11.44 -4.97 4.66
C LEU A 48 -12.01 -4.37 3.37
N TRP A 49 -11.16 -3.78 2.55
CA TRP A 49 -11.56 -3.08 1.33
C TRP A 49 -10.63 -3.39 0.17
N HIS A 50 -11.19 -3.36 -1.05
CA HIS A 50 -10.42 -3.34 -2.29
C HIS A 50 -9.73 -1.99 -2.44
N ALA A 51 -8.40 -2.02 -2.48
CA ALA A 51 -7.55 -0.85 -2.62
C ALA A 51 -7.09 -0.67 -4.06
N TYR A 52 -8.03 -0.29 -4.95
CA TYR A 52 -7.73 -0.05 -6.37
C TYR A 52 -6.69 1.05 -6.59
N TYR A 53 -6.55 1.97 -5.63
CA TYR A 53 -5.41 2.87 -5.55
C TYR A 53 -4.61 2.60 -4.28
N PHE A 54 -3.70 1.62 -4.37
CA PHE A 54 -3.04 1.04 -3.21
C PHE A 54 -2.24 2.08 -2.40
N PRO A 55 -2.27 2.04 -1.05
CA PRO A 55 -1.60 3.05 -0.22
C PRO A 55 -0.08 3.00 -0.35
N ILE A 56 0.54 4.18 -0.52
CA ILE A 56 2.00 4.37 -0.47
C ILE A 56 2.45 4.37 0.99
N ARG A 57 2.49 3.18 1.60
CA ARG A 57 3.05 2.91 2.93
C ARG A 57 3.20 1.40 3.14
N GLY A 58 4.42 0.90 3.12
CA GLY A 58 4.72 -0.53 3.30
C GLY A 58 4.97 -0.97 4.75
N LEU A 59 4.46 -0.26 5.77
CA LEU A 59 4.76 -0.55 7.18
C LEU A 59 4.24 -1.92 7.64
N GLY A 60 3.04 -2.29 7.19
CA GLY A 60 2.41 -3.56 7.51
C GLY A 60 1.75 -4.13 6.28
N LEU A 61 2.26 -5.26 5.82
CA LEU A 61 1.83 -5.92 4.61
C LEU A 61 1.59 -7.40 4.88
N ILE A 62 0.52 -7.94 4.33
CA ILE A 62 0.24 -9.38 4.30
C ILE A 62 0.27 -9.82 2.84
N TRP A 63 1.09 -10.81 2.54
CA TRP A 63 1.25 -11.34 1.19
C TRP A 63 0.43 -12.61 1.02
N SER A 64 -0.28 -12.72 -0.09
CA SER A 64 -0.68 -14.05 -0.58
C SER A 64 0.55 -14.71 -1.19
N ARG A 65 0.59 -16.05 -1.18
CA ARG A 65 1.68 -16.81 -1.82
C ARG A 65 1.85 -16.40 -3.29
N LYS A 66 0.74 -16.37 -4.03
CA LYS A 66 0.68 -15.95 -5.44
C LYS A 66 1.16 -14.50 -5.61
N GLY A 67 0.75 -13.59 -4.74
CA GLY A 67 1.20 -12.20 -4.76
C GLY A 67 2.71 -12.06 -4.58
N ALA A 68 3.30 -12.83 -3.67
CA ALA A 68 4.74 -12.83 -3.45
C ALA A 68 5.50 -13.39 -4.67
N GLU A 69 5.02 -14.49 -5.28
CA GLU A 69 5.60 -15.06 -6.49
C GLU A 69 5.56 -14.07 -7.67
N GLU A 70 4.42 -13.43 -7.89
CA GLU A 70 4.25 -12.41 -8.95
C GLU A 70 5.11 -11.16 -8.69
N PHE A 71 5.33 -10.79 -7.43
CA PHE A 71 6.25 -9.73 -7.06
C PHE A 71 7.69 -10.09 -7.42
N ILE A 72 8.17 -11.30 -7.08
CA ILE A 72 9.53 -11.74 -7.39
C ILE A 72 9.77 -11.82 -8.91
N LYS A 73 8.77 -12.25 -9.69
CA LYS A 73 8.86 -12.26 -11.17
C LYS A 73 9.11 -10.87 -11.76
N GLN A 74 8.48 -9.84 -11.19
CA GLN A 74 8.57 -8.46 -11.67
C GLN A 74 9.68 -7.62 -11.01
N GLY A 75 10.05 -7.96 -9.77
CA GLY A 75 10.96 -7.18 -8.92
C GLY A 75 12.45 -7.33 -9.24
N LYS A 76 12.81 -7.82 -10.43
CA LYS A 76 14.21 -8.10 -10.80
C LYS A 76 15.09 -6.85 -10.89
N THR A 77 14.50 -5.71 -11.25
CA THR A 77 15.23 -4.43 -11.37
C THR A 77 14.53 -3.36 -10.53
N ILE A 78 15.26 -2.76 -9.59
CA ILE A 78 14.75 -1.65 -8.78
C ILE A 78 14.94 -0.35 -9.55
N TYR A 79 13.86 0.15 -10.16
CA TYR A 79 13.85 1.43 -10.90
C TYR A 79 12.97 2.50 -10.25
N MET A 80 12.27 2.15 -9.17
CA MET A 80 11.48 3.08 -8.35
C MET A 80 11.38 2.59 -6.91
N PRO A 81 11.01 3.47 -5.95
CA PRO A 81 10.67 3.06 -4.60
C PRO A 81 9.59 1.97 -4.57
N VAL A 82 9.78 0.97 -3.71
CA VAL A 82 8.95 -0.25 -3.69
C VAL A 82 7.47 0.04 -3.36
N ASP A 83 7.18 1.04 -2.55
CA ASP A 83 5.83 1.49 -2.22
C ASP A 83 5.12 2.16 -3.40
N ILE A 84 5.86 2.94 -4.21
CA ILE A 84 5.37 3.46 -5.49
C ILE A 84 5.14 2.33 -6.48
N PHE A 85 6.05 1.33 -6.51
CA PHE A 85 5.87 0.14 -7.32
C PHE A 85 4.59 -0.61 -6.94
N PHE A 86 4.34 -0.86 -5.65
CA PHE A 86 3.12 -1.52 -5.19
C PHE A 86 1.88 -0.74 -5.61
N GLN A 87 1.87 0.59 -5.44
CA GLN A 87 0.75 1.40 -5.92
C GLN A 87 0.50 1.21 -7.41
N ARG A 88 1.53 1.26 -8.25
CA ARG A 88 1.39 1.11 -9.70
C ARG A 88 0.92 -0.29 -10.07
N TRP A 89 1.62 -1.31 -9.59
CA TRP A 89 1.35 -2.71 -9.88
C TRP A 89 -0.06 -3.14 -9.44
N LEU A 90 -0.46 -2.79 -8.21
CA LEU A 90 -1.77 -3.17 -7.67
C LEU A 90 -2.90 -2.30 -8.21
N SER A 91 -2.63 -1.05 -8.59
CA SER A 91 -3.61 -0.26 -9.36
C SER A 91 -3.89 -0.90 -10.72
N GLN A 92 -2.87 -1.50 -11.35
CA GLN A 92 -3.01 -2.14 -12.66
C GLN A 92 -3.82 -3.42 -12.63
N ASN A 93 -3.58 -4.30 -11.64
CA ASN A 93 -4.25 -5.59 -11.57
C ASN A 93 -5.50 -5.61 -10.67
N GLY A 94 -5.71 -4.60 -9.82
CA GLY A 94 -6.87 -4.52 -8.92
C GLY A 94 -6.81 -5.44 -7.70
N LYS A 95 -5.68 -6.13 -7.46
CA LYS A 95 -5.53 -7.20 -6.46
C LYS A 95 -4.96 -6.71 -5.13
N GLY A 96 -4.92 -5.39 -4.93
CA GLY A 96 -4.54 -4.77 -3.68
C GLY A 96 -5.73 -4.66 -2.74
N LEU A 97 -5.52 -5.01 -1.47
CA LEU A 97 -6.49 -4.86 -0.39
C LEU A 97 -5.95 -3.95 0.72
N GLY A 98 -6.82 -3.45 1.58
CA GLY A 98 -6.44 -2.73 2.79
C GLY A 98 -7.35 -3.02 3.96
N LEU A 99 -6.86 -2.74 5.16
CA LEU A 99 -7.68 -2.65 6.38
C LEU A 99 -7.80 -1.19 6.81
N TRP A 100 -9.02 -0.80 7.20
CA TRP A 100 -9.33 0.54 7.70
C TRP A 100 -10.23 0.48 8.94
N PRO A 101 -9.94 1.18 10.04
CA PRO A 101 -8.72 1.94 10.32
C PRO A 101 -7.45 1.07 10.29
N ALA A 102 -6.27 1.71 10.31
CA ALA A 102 -5.00 0.98 10.33
C ALA A 102 -4.84 0.18 11.63
N LEU A 103 -4.44 -1.09 11.52
CA LEU A 103 -4.15 -1.94 12.69
C LEU A 103 -2.81 -1.61 13.33
N ILE A 104 -1.87 -1.10 12.54
CA ILE A 104 -0.56 -0.67 13.04
C ILE A 104 -0.25 0.73 12.54
N SER A 105 0.44 1.48 13.39
CA SER A 105 0.97 2.80 13.11
C SER A 105 2.44 2.85 13.52
N PRO A 106 3.24 3.78 12.94
CA PRO A 106 4.59 4.03 13.43
C PRO A 106 4.54 4.39 14.92
N MET A 107 5.49 3.86 15.69
CA MET A 107 5.55 4.00 17.15
C MET A 107 5.92 5.42 17.63
N GLY A 108 6.06 6.39 16.70
CA GLY A 108 6.37 7.79 17.02
C GLY A 108 7.84 8.05 17.35
N PHE A 109 8.69 7.03 17.36
CA PHE A 109 10.14 7.18 17.50
C PHE A 109 10.76 7.77 16.23
N ASP A 110 11.68 8.70 16.42
CA ASP A 110 12.51 9.21 15.35
C ASP A 110 13.41 8.09 14.83
N SER A 111 13.54 8.01 13.50
CA SER A 111 14.41 7.02 12.87
C SER A 111 15.87 7.36 13.17
N ASP A 112 16.68 6.38 13.58
CA ASP A 112 18.14 6.57 13.75
C ASP A 112 18.84 6.93 12.43
N ILE A 113 18.21 6.62 11.29
CA ILE A 113 18.66 7.06 9.96
C ILE A 113 18.41 8.58 9.76
N LEU A 114 17.49 9.18 10.51
CA LEU A 114 17.25 10.62 10.56
C LEU A 114 18.12 11.32 11.61
N GLY A 115 18.55 10.63 12.67
CA GLY A 115 19.40 11.19 13.75
C GLY A 115 20.74 11.76 13.26
N THR A 116 21.28 11.25 12.15
CA THR A 116 22.46 11.79 11.47
C THR A 116 22.20 13.09 10.71
N GLN A 117 20.94 13.43 10.37
CA GLN A 117 20.61 14.70 9.70
C GLN A 117 20.56 15.88 10.67
N ALA A 118 20.09 15.66 11.89
CA ALA A 118 20.02 16.70 12.93
C ALA A 118 21.42 17.13 13.42
N THR A 119 22.39 16.23 13.39
CA THR A 119 23.78 16.49 13.80
C THR A 119 24.65 17.10 12.69
N GLN A 120 24.28 16.94 11.41
CA GLN A 120 25.12 17.36 10.27
C GLN A 120 24.58 18.54 9.46
N ASN A 121 23.50 19.22 9.88
CA ASN A 121 22.86 20.30 9.10
C ASN A 121 22.57 19.89 7.63
N ILE A 122 22.39 18.60 7.37
CA ILE A 122 22.00 18.10 6.07
C ILE A 122 20.50 18.38 5.97
N GLN A 123 20.15 19.57 5.47
CA GLN A 123 18.83 19.79 4.90
C GLN A 123 18.62 18.63 3.93
N ARG A 124 17.57 17.85 4.19
CA ARG A 124 17.07 16.75 3.37
C ARG A 124 17.54 16.98 1.93
N LYS A 125 18.29 16.04 1.31
CA LYS A 125 18.76 16.04 -0.10
C LYS A 125 17.58 16.20 -1.09
N GLU A 126 16.79 17.26 -0.95
CA GLU A 126 15.43 17.40 -1.45
C GLU A 126 15.42 18.06 -2.81
N LYS A 127 16.56 18.49 -3.33
CA LYS A 127 16.65 19.18 -4.62
C LYS A 127 17.88 18.82 -5.44
N GLU A 128 18.97 18.37 -4.85
CA GLU A 128 20.18 18.01 -5.59
C GLU A 128 19.96 16.73 -6.40
N GLY A 129 20.22 16.80 -7.71
CA GLY A 129 20.11 15.66 -8.63
C GLY A 129 18.70 15.36 -9.17
N ARG A 130 17.70 16.20 -8.89
CA ARG A 130 16.37 16.04 -9.50
C ARG A 130 16.36 16.62 -10.91
N ASP A 131 15.91 15.82 -11.87
CA ASP A 131 15.60 16.26 -13.22
C ASP A 131 14.62 17.45 -13.19
N SER A 132 14.84 18.46 -14.04
CA SER A 132 13.99 19.66 -14.18
C SER A 132 12.52 19.34 -14.43
N PHE A 133 12.23 18.17 -15.01
CA PHE A 133 10.88 17.68 -15.29
C PHE A 133 10.34 16.70 -14.26
N TYR A 134 11.00 16.52 -13.11
CA TYR A 134 10.60 15.57 -12.06
C TYR A 134 9.13 15.75 -11.64
N SER A 135 8.70 16.99 -11.41
CA SER A 135 7.32 17.30 -11.00
C SER A 135 6.30 16.90 -12.06
N LEU A 136 6.59 17.12 -13.35
CA LEU A 136 5.73 16.70 -14.45
C LEU A 136 5.67 15.17 -14.56
N LYS A 137 6.82 14.50 -14.49
CA LYS A 137 6.93 13.03 -14.49
C LYS A 137 6.11 12.43 -13.34
N LYS A 138 6.18 13.04 -12.15
CA LYS A 138 5.39 12.63 -10.98
C LYS A 138 3.89 12.80 -11.20
N GLN A 139 3.44 13.95 -11.69
CA GLN A 139 2.00 14.19 -11.92
C GLN A 139 1.44 13.26 -13.00
N LYS A 140 2.18 13.07 -14.10
CA LYS A 140 1.81 12.11 -15.15
C LYS A 140 1.62 10.71 -14.58
N ARG A 141 2.59 10.21 -13.80
CA ARG A 141 2.48 8.90 -13.14
C ARG A 141 1.24 8.83 -12.23
N MET A 142 1.03 9.82 -11.38
CA MET A 142 -0.11 9.83 -10.46
C MET A 142 -1.46 9.83 -11.19
N LEU A 143 -1.58 10.55 -12.31
CA LEU A 143 -2.78 10.56 -13.15
C LEU A 143 -3.00 9.20 -13.82
N GLN A 144 -1.95 8.60 -14.37
CA GLN A 144 -2.01 7.26 -14.96
C GLN A 144 -2.48 6.21 -13.94
N ASP A 145 -1.84 6.16 -12.78
CA ASP A 145 -2.18 5.20 -11.72
C ASP A 145 -3.65 5.38 -11.26
N LYS A 146 -4.11 6.63 -11.11
CA LYS A 146 -5.50 6.93 -10.74
C LYS A 146 -6.51 6.55 -11.83
N ALA A 147 -6.20 6.81 -13.10
CA ALA A 147 -7.10 6.47 -14.20
C ALA A 147 -7.33 4.96 -14.27
N ILE A 148 -6.26 4.17 -14.09
CA ILE A 148 -6.36 2.71 -14.07
C ILE A 148 -7.11 2.23 -12.81
N ALA A 149 -6.84 2.83 -11.66
CA ALA A 149 -7.58 2.54 -10.43
C ALA A 149 -9.09 2.82 -10.56
N ILE A 150 -9.48 3.93 -11.20
CA ILE A 150 -10.88 4.26 -11.49
C ILE A 150 -11.51 3.23 -12.42
N LYS A 151 -10.79 2.82 -13.48
CA LYS A 151 -11.26 1.75 -14.38
C LYS A 151 -11.55 0.47 -13.59
N ASN A 152 -10.63 0.01 -12.75
CA ASN A 152 -10.81 -1.21 -11.97
C ASN A 152 -11.94 -1.08 -10.92
N LEU A 153 -12.10 0.10 -10.31
CA LEU A 153 -13.21 0.39 -9.41
C LEU A 153 -14.58 0.31 -10.10
N ILE A 154 -14.68 0.75 -11.36
CA ILE A 154 -15.94 0.75 -12.13
C ILE A 154 -16.28 -0.65 -12.69
N ILE A 155 -15.27 -1.39 -13.18
CA ILE A 155 -15.47 -2.72 -13.79
C ILE A 155 -15.91 -3.74 -12.73
N THR A 156 -15.39 -3.62 -11.51
CA THR A 156 -15.70 -4.52 -10.40
C THR A 156 -17.04 -4.14 -9.77
N LYS A 157 -18.14 -4.44 -10.47
CA LYS A 157 -19.51 -4.31 -9.94
C LYS A 157 -19.80 -5.37 -8.88
#